data_AF-A0A2P4YC08-F1
#
_entry.id   AF-A0A2P4YC08-F1
#
_cell.length_a   1.000
_cell.length_b   1.000
_cell.length_c   1.000
_cell.angle_alpha   90.00
_cell.angle_beta   90.00
_cell.angle_gamma   90.00
#
_symmetry.space_group_name_H-M   'P 1'
#
loop_
_entity.id
_entity.type
_entity.pdbx_description
1 polymer ?
#
loop_
_entity_poly.entity_id
_entity_poly.type
_entity_poly.pdbx_seq_one_letter_code
_entity_poly.pdbx_strand_id
1 'polypeptide(L)' 'MSLMFMRKSVEVLVWAGLCYSNPHGKWCSPPLIVRKPDVNDFRMTVDVRAVSAVSAQTERIL' A
#
# COMPACT_ATOMS: atom_id res chain seq x y z
N MET A 1 6.77 -0.63 -16.62
CA MET A 1 6.37 0.70 -16.08
C MET A 1 5.91 0.64 -14.62
N SER A 2 4.99 -0.28 -14.23
CA SER A 2 4.41 -0.32 -12.86
C SER A 2 5.34 -0.77 -11.73
N LEU A 3 6.22 -1.76 -11.97
CA LEU A 3 7.14 -2.29 -10.95
C LEU A 3 8.14 -1.24 -10.43
N MET A 4 8.69 -0.39 -11.30
CA MET A 4 9.59 0.69 -10.87
C MET A 4 8.87 1.76 -10.03
N PHE A 5 7.60 2.03 -10.35
CA PHE A 5 6.78 2.97 -9.57
C PHE A 5 6.49 2.42 -8.16
N MET A 6 6.14 1.13 -8.05
CA MET A 6 5.95 0.47 -6.75
C MET A 6 7.22 0.54 -5.90
N ARG A 7 8.37 0.19 -6.49
CA ARG A 7 9.65 0.22 -5.78
C ARG A 7 9.96 1.60 -5.22
N LYS A 8 9.88 2.65 -6.05
CA LYS A 8 10.13 4.04 -5.62
C LYS A 8 9.15 4.47 -4.51
N SER A 9 7.89 4.06 -4.63
CA SER A 9 6.87 4.35 -3.62
C SER A 9 7.21 3.73 -2.27
N VAL A 10 7.63 2.44 -2.26
CA VAL A 10 8.07 1.76 -1.04
C VAL A 10 9.32 2.40 -0.45
N GLU A 11 10.32 2.75 -1.28
CA GLU A 11 11.53 3.44 -0.82
C GLU A 11 11.22 4.78 -0.12
N VAL A 12 10.28 5.57 -0.65
CA VAL A 12 9.82 6.82 -0.02
C VAL A 12 9.12 6.54 1.32
N LEU A 13 8.26 5.53 1.39
CA LEU A 13 7.55 5.18 2.62
C LEU A 13 8.50 4.67 3.72
N VAL A 14 9.51 3.87 3.36
CA VAL A 14 10.55 3.41 4.29
C VAL A 14 11.37 4.60 4.78
N TRP A 15 11.81 5.48 3.86
CA TRP A 15 12.57 6.67 4.22
C TRP A 15 11.80 7.62 5.16
N ALA A 16 10.49 7.75 4.95
CA ALA A 16 9.61 8.55 5.82
C ALA A 16 9.26 7.86 7.16
N GLY A 17 9.72 6.63 7.41
CA GLY A 17 9.41 5.86 8.61
C GLY A 17 7.97 5.35 8.67
N LEU A 18 7.24 5.35 7.55
CA LEU A 18 5.84 4.93 7.46
C LEU A 18 5.68 3.42 7.20
N CYS A 19 6.73 2.75 6.73
CA CYS A 19 6.76 1.30 6.62
C CYS A 19 8.16 0.73 6.88
N TYR A 20 8.22 -0.59 7.08
CA TYR A 20 9.47 -1.31 7.33
C TYR A 20 9.43 -2.70 6.68
N SER A 21 10.59 -3.33 6.53
CA SER A 21 10.70 -4.71 6.02
C SER A 21 10.33 -5.71 7.12
N ASN A 22 9.32 -6.55 6.87
CA ASN A 22 8.91 -7.61 7.78
C ASN A 22 9.13 -9.00 7.14
N PRO A 23 10.31 -9.61 7.28
CA PRO A 23 10.63 -10.91 6.67
C PRO A 23 9.89 -12.09 7.33
N HIS A 24 9.34 -11.90 8.53
CA HIS A 24 8.62 -12.93 9.28
C HIS A 24 7.09 -12.80 9.15
N GLY A 25 6.61 -11.92 8.26
CA GLY A 25 5.18 -11.71 8.03
C GLY A 25 4.51 -12.98 7.49
N LYS A 26 3.52 -13.49 8.23
CA LYS A 26 2.66 -14.61 7.79
C LYS A 26 1.55 -14.16 6.83
N TRP A 27 1.24 -12.87 6.82
CA TRP A 27 0.12 -12.28 6.10
C TRP A 27 0.59 -11.12 5.25
N CYS A 28 -0.03 -10.93 4.08
CA CYS A 28 0.22 -9.80 3.21
C CYS A 28 -1.06 -9.36 2.49
N SER A 29 -1.15 -8.06 2.21
CA SER A 29 -2.11 -7.49 1.29
C SER A 29 -1.38 -7.10 -0.01
N PRO A 30 -1.97 -7.34 -1.18
CA PRO A 30 -1.31 -7.02 -2.44
C PRO A 30 -1.30 -5.50 -2.68
N PRO A 31 -0.15 -4.91 -3.10
CA PRO A 31 -0.12 -3.55 -3.60
C PRO A 31 -0.76 -3.47 -4.99
N LEU A 32 -1.48 -2.39 -5.25
CA LEU A 32 -2.14 -2.11 -6.51
C LEU A 32 -1.71 -0.72 -7.00
N ILE A 33 -1.43 -0.61 -8.30
CA ILE A 33 -1.17 0.69 -8.92
C ILE A 33 -2.40 1.14 -9.68
N VAL A 34 -2.97 2.26 -9.25
CA VAL A 34 -4.13 2.88 -9.87
C VAL A 34 -3.70 4.15 -10.58
N ARG A 35 -4.17 4.34 -11.82
CA ARG A 35 -3.99 5.59 -12.56
C ARG A 35 -5.00 6.61 -12.05
N LYS A 36 -4.55 7.82 -11.72
CA LYS A 36 -5.42 8.95 -11.41
C LYS A 36 -5.47 9.92 -12.60
N PRO A 37 -6.58 9.98 -13.36
CA PRO A 37 -6.67 10.80 -14.56
C PRO A 37 -6.43 12.29 -14.28
N ASP A 38 -6.95 12.78 -13.15
CA ASP A 38 -7.01 14.21 -12.82
C ASP A 38 -5.64 14.86 -12.60
N VAL A 39 -4.63 14.04 -12.27
CA VAL A 39 -3.28 14.52 -11.94
C VAL A 39 -2.24 13.97 -12.92
N ASN A 40 -2.67 13.24 -13.94
CA ASN A 40 -1.83 12.45 -14.84
C ASN A 40 -0.74 11.63 -14.09
N ASP A 41 -1.10 11.10 -12.92
CA ASP A 41 -0.17 10.47 -11.99
C ASP A 41 -0.69 9.11 -11.52
N PHE A 42 0.23 8.26 -11.07
CA PHE A 42 -0.10 6.95 -10.50
C PHE A 42 -0.17 7.04 -8.97
N ARG A 43 -0.97 6.16 -8.36
CA ARG A 43 -0.97 5.98 -6.90
C ARG A 43 -0.80 4.50 -6.59
N MET A 44 0.04 4.23 -5.60
CA MET A 44 0.11 2.91 -4.97
C MET A 44 -0.96 2.85 -3.88
N THR A 45 -1.84 1.86 -3.98
CA THR A 45 -2.84 1.50 -2.96
C THR A 45 -2.57 0.07 -2.49
N VAL A 46 -3.19 -0.31 -1.37
CA VAL A 46 -3.07 -1.67 -0.82
C VAL A 46 -4.48 -2.22 -0.63
N ASP A 47 -4.73 -3.42 -1.15
CA ASP A 47 -6.05 -4.06 -0.97
C ASP A 47 -6.18 -4.65 0.44
N VAL A 48 -6.84 -3.89 1.31
CA VAL A 48 -7.07 -4.26 2.70
C VAL A 48 -8.44 -4.88 2.95
N ARG A 49 -9.26 -5.14 1.92
CA ARG A 49 -10.65 -5.60 2.09
C ARG A 49 -10.75 -6.88 2.94
N ALA A 50 -9.85 -7.84 2.71
CA ALA A 50 -9.79 -9.08 3.48
C ALA A 50 -9.43 -8.83 4.95
N VAL A 51 -8.48 -7.91 5.21
CA VAL A 51 -8.08 -7.52 6.57
C VAL A 51 -9.22 -6.79 7.27
N SER A 52 -9.85 -5.84 6.59
CA SER A 52 -10.98 -5.06 7.11
C SER A 52 -12.17 -5.94 7.48
N ALA A 53 -12.45 -7.00 6.71
CA ALA A 53 -13.54 -7.94 6.98
C ALA A 53 -13.32 -8.79 8.24
N VAL A 54 -12.06 -9.06 8.62
CA VAL A 54 -11.72 -9.88 9.80
C VAL A 54 -11.37 -9.03 11.02
N SER A 55 -11.06 -7.75 10.85
CA SER A 55 -10.81 -6.81 11.94
C SER A 55 -12.12 -6.12 12.35
N ALA A 56 -12.72 -6.53 13.46
CA ALA A 56 -13.94 -5.91 14.02
C ALA A 56 -13.73 -4.46 14.54
N GLN A 57 -12.57 -3.85 14.32
CA GLN A 57 -12.16 -2.60 14.97
C GLN A 57 -11.35 -1.65 14.07
N THR A 58 -11.63 -1.63 12.76
CA THR A 58 -10.98 -0.68 11.84
C THR A 58 -12.02 0.20 11.16
N GLU A 59 -12.96 0.74 11.93
CA GLU A 59 -13.65 1.96 11.52
C GLU A 59 -12.74 3.15 11.83
N ARG A 60 -12.44 3.95 10.79
CA ARG A 60 -11.74 5.25 10.84
C ARG A 60 -10.20 5.22 10.86
N ILE A 61 -9.59 4.81 9.75
CA ILE A 61 -8.40 5.54 9.27
C ILE A 61 -8.59 5.77 7.77
N LEU A 62 -9.41 6.77 7.43
CA LEU A 62 -9.31 7.69 6.30
C LEU A 62 -10.31 8.83 6.53
#